data_AF-A0A9W7EI44-F1
#
_entry.id   AF-A0A9W7EI44-F1
#
_cell.length_a   1.000
_cell.length_b   1.000
_cell.length_c   1.000
_cell.angle_alpha   90.00
_cell.angle_beta   90.00
_cell.angle_gamma   90.00
#
_symmetry.space_group_name_H-M   'P 1'
#
loop_
_entity.id
_entity.type
_entity.pdbx_description
1 polymer ?
#
loop_
_entity_poly.entity_id
_entity_poly.type
_entity_poly.pdbx_seq_one_letter_code
_entity_poly.pdbx_strand_id
1 'polypeptide(L)'
;MSELPPNTHYVTVTSSGLSEVDGLYVPSTEPPKESESGTMSSLGYWNGMKAWDRADRKSERNPALSYSGSYKAWRLARIDGHLAYTIVNDDPLPTEGTPWDVYKKGVAPAPTIKVWEEDPREKPNVVFVLGGPGAGKGTMCELAMNQLGWKHLSAGDLLRAERKEGGKNAALIEEYISAGKIVPVTITVGLIKKAMTTIMEETGIVNFLVDGFPRSLENWSGWQEVFGADAAMPTMLFFECPLPILEERIMGRAKYSGRSDDNVESLRKRFKTYKDETMPIVEVFKKAGKVVDINSSKPREEVWDLVKEKLAPWSDHSLLESPLTERSECLLGLRPWPKKGKKE
;
A
#
# COMPACT_ATOMS: atom_id res chain seq x y z
N MET A 1 -0.74 -19.15 -4.99
CA MET A 1 0.12 -18.50 -6.00
C MET A 1 -0.75 -18.36 -7.22
N SER A 2 -1.31 -17.17 -7.48
CA SER A 2 -2.01 -16.97 -8.75
C SER A 2 -0.95 -17.07 -9.84
N GLU A 3 -0.96 -18.14 -10.62
CA GLU A 3 -0.07 -18.28 -11.77
C GLU A 3 -0.27 -17.05 -12.65
N LEU A 4 0.77 -16.22 -12.76
CA LEU A 4 0.78 -15.16 -13.74
C LEU A 4 0.56 -15.81 -15.11
N PRO A 5 -0.15 -15.14 -16.05
CA PRO A 5 -0.27 -15.65 -17.40
C PRO A 5 1.10 -16.09 -17.95
N PRO A 6 1.20 -17.19 -18.71
CA PRO A 6 2.46 -17.62 -19.31
C PRO A 6 3.18 -16.45 -20.00
N ASN A 7 4.49 -16.30 -19.76
CA ASN A 7 5.33 -15.22 -20.30
C ASN A 7 5.08 -13.81 -19.72
N THR A 8 4.55 -13.69 -18.51
CA THR A 8 4.50 -12.40 -17.80
C THR A 8 5.88 -12.06 -17.27
N HIS A 9 6.41 -10.89 -17.65
CA HIS A 9 7.71 -10.41 -17.17
C HIS A 9 7.50 -9.11 -16.39
N TYR A 10 8.24 -8.93 -15.30
CA TYR A 10 8.31 -7.63 -14.64
C TYR A 10 9.44 -6.82 -15.25
N VAL A 11 9.20 -5.58 -15.62
CA VAL A 11 10.20 -4.73 -16.26
C VAL A 11 10.44 -3.52 -15.36
N THR A 12 11.70 -3.27 -15.04
CA THR A 12 12.12 -2.06 -14.31
C THR A 12 12.94 -1.16 -15.22
N VAL A 13 12.72 0.15 -15.12
CA VAL A 13 13.45 1.15 -15.88
C VAL A 13 13.94 2.25 -14.93
N THR A 14 15.23 2.22 -14.65
CA THR A 14 15.86 3.20 -13.76
C THR A 14 16.20 4.49 -14.51
N SER A 15 16.17 5.63 -13.80
CA SER A 15 16.49 6.98 -14.28
C SER A 15 15.54 7.59 -15.34
N SER A 16 14.33 7.04 -15.49
CA SER A 16 13.25 7.64 -16.28
C SER A 16 12.82 9.00 -15.72
N GLY A 17 12.69 9.10 -14.39
CA GLY A 17 12.06 10.24 -13.72
C GLY A 17 10.53 10.15 -13.66
N LEU A 18 9.97 9.01 -14.09
CA LEU A 18 8.55 8.68 -14.01
C LEU A 18 8.36 7.46 -13.09
N SER A 19 7.47 7.57 -12.10
CA SER A 19 7.19 6.50 -11.14
C SER A 19 6.45 5.30 -11.72
N GLU A 20 5.84 5.43 -12.91
CA GLU A 20 4.97 4.40 -13.51
C GLU A 20 5.66 3.52 -14.57
N VAL A 21 6.98 3.62 -14.70
CA VAL A 21 7.75 2.91 -15.74
C VAL A 21 8.09 1.48 -15.33
N ASP A 22 7.95 1.14 -14.04
CA ASP A 22 8.11 -0.23 -13.58
C ASP A 22 6.76 -0.96 -13.62
N GLY A 23 6.72 -2.19 -14.13
CA GLY A 23 5.43 -2.86 -14.31
C GLY A 23 5.46 -4.25 -14.89
N LEU A 24 4.28 -4.88 -14.90
CA LEU A 24 4.05 -6.18 -15.50
C LEU A 24 3.81 -6.02 -17.00
N TYR A 25 4.66 -6.66 -17.80
CA TYR A 25 4.49 -6.79 -19.24
C TYR A 25 4.01 -8.20 -19.60
N VAL A 26 2.95 -8.26 -20.41
CA VAL A 26 2.40 -9.50 -20.95
C VAL A 26 2.42 -9.40 -22.48
N PRO A 27 3.21 -10.24 -23.20
CA PRO A 27 3.17 -10.29 -24.65
C PRO A 27 1.76 -10.61 -25.17
N SER A 28 1.31 -9.92 -26.22
CA SER A 28 0.03 -10.25 -26.86
C SER A 28 0.20 -11.45 -27.78
N THR A 29 -0.85 -12.28 -27.86
CA THR A 29 -0.99 -13.34 -28.87
C THR A 29 -1.64 -12.85 -30.16
N GLU A 30 -2.03 -11.57 -30.23
CA GLU A 30 -2.56 -10.97 -31.46
C GLU A 30 -1.51 -10.92 -32.58
N PRO A 31 -1.92 -11.05 -33.86
CA PRO A 31 -1.03 -10.86 -34.99
C PRO A 31 -0.33 -9.48 -34.97
N PRO A 32 0.93 -9.38 -35.45
CA PRO A 32 1.64 -8.11 -35.56
C PRO A 32 0.86 -7.05 -36.34
N LYS A 33 0.94 -5.79 -35.90
CA LYS A 33 0.30 -4.64 -36.54
C LYS A 33 1.36 -3.66 -37.07
N GLU A 34 1.01 -2.98 -38.15
CA GLU A 34 1.85 -1.93 -38.73
C GLU A 34 1.61 -0.61 -37.99
N SER A 35 2.69 0.02 -37.52
CA SER A 35 2.65 1.36 -36.93
C SER A 35 2.53 2.46 -38.00
N GLU A 36 2.19 3.69 -37.61
CA GLU A 36 2.22 4.88 -38.48
C GLU A 36 3.56 5.11 -39.20
N SER A 37 4.68 4.61 -38.65
CA SER A 37 6.01 4.68 -39.26
C SER A 37 6.37 3.46 -40.13
N GLY A 38 5.39 2.64 -40.52
CA GLY A 38 5.59 1.48 -41.40
C GLY A 38 6.30 0.29 -40.74
N THR A 39 6.44 0.26 -39.41
CA THR A 39 7.09 -0.85 -38.71
C THR A 39 6.09 -1.89 -38.22
N MET A 40 6.35 -3.17 -38.52
CA MET A 40 5.56 -4.30 -38.03
C MET A 40 6.01 -4.72 -36.62
N SER A 41 5.08 -4.74 -35.66
CA SER A 41 5.37 -5.14 -34.27
C SER A 41 4.24 -5.97 -33.65
N SER A 42 4.59 -6.99 -32.85
CA SER A 42 3.65 -7.62 -31.92
C SER A 42 3.49 -6.75 -30.68
N LEU A 43 2.25 -6.57 -30.24
CA LEU A 43 1.90 -5.71 -29.12
C LEU A 43 1.91 -6.51 -27.81
N GLY A 44 1.81 -5.83 -26.68
CA GLY A 44 1.61 -6.45 -25.38
C GLY A 44 0.67 -5.62 -24.50
N TYR A 45 0.45 -6.11 -23.31
CA TYR A 45 -0.25 -5.41 -22.23
C TYR A 45 0.76 -4.97 -21.18
N TRP A 46 0.64 -3.74 -20.70
CA TRP A 46 1.45 -3.16 -19.65
C TRP A 46 0.56 -2.79 -18.47
N ASN A 47 0.81 -3.35 -17.29
CA ASN A 47 -0.02 -3.15 -16.09
C ASN A 47 -1.54 -3.33 -16.35
N GLY A 48 -1.90 -4.30 -17.21
CA GLY A 48 -3.29 -4.62 -17.56
C GLY A 48 -3.95 -3.73 -18.63
N MET A 49 -3.24 -2.74 -19.18
CA MET A 49 -3.69 -1.91 -20.30
C MET A 49 -2.95 -2.28 -21.58
N LYS A 50 -3.53 -2.05 -22.76
CA LYS A 50 -2.78 -2.21 -24.02
C LYS A 50 -1.58 -1.29 -23.97
N ALA A 51 -0.39 -1.75 -24.33
CA ALA A 51 0.87 -1.02 -24.15
C ALA A 51 0.93 0.38 -24.84
N TRP A 52 -0.04 0.72 -25.69
CA TRP A 52 -0.19 2.06 -26.27
C TRP A 52 -1.02 3.04 -25.43
N ASP A 53 -1.80 2.57 -24.46
CA ASP A 53 -2.68 3.37 -23.60
C ASP A 53 -1.90 3.81 -22.35
N ARG A 54 -1.97 5.10 -21.99
CA ARG A 54 -1.43 5.58 -20.71
C ARG A 54 -2.33 5.17 -19.55
N ALA A 55 -1.74 4.94 -18.38
CA ALA A 55 -2.47 4.72 -17.13
C ALA A 55 -3.39 5.90 -16.74
N ASP A 56 -3.10 7.12 -17.21
CA ASP A 56 -3.85 8.34 -16.91
C ASP A 56 -4.97 8.71 -17.91
N ARG A 57 -5.13 7.94 -19.00
CA ARG A 57 -6.07 8.19 -20.12
C ARG A 57 -5.95 9.56 -20.82
N LYS A 58 -4.81 10.26 -20.70
CA LYS A 58 -4.63 11.61 -21.26
C LYS A 58 -3.85 11.70 -22.58
N SER A 59 -3.55 10.57 -23.23
CA SER A 59 -2.99 10.51 -24.60
C SER A 59 -1.72 11.36 -24.84
N GLU A 60 -0.53 10.75 -24.67
CA GLU A 60 0.51 10.64 -25.71
C GLU A 60 1.68 9.76 -25.21
N ARG A 61 1.42 8.45 -25.28
CA ARG A 61 2.29 7.24 -25.30
C ARG A 61 3.10 6.87 -24.02
N ASN A 62 2.92 5.61 -23.60
CA ASN A 62 3.53 4.90 -22.47
C ASN A 62 4.84 4.19 -22.91
N PRO A 63 5.68 3.63 -22.01
CA PRO A 63 6.70 2.66 -22.38
C PRO A 63 6.03 1.48 -23.08
N ALA A 64 6.35 1.27 -24.35
CA ALA A 64 5.81 0.15 -25.12
C ALA A 64 6.92 -0.84 -25.40
N LEU A 65 6.89 -1.97 -24.68
CA LEU A 65 7.71 -3.14 -25.00
C LEU A 65 7.04 -3.91 -26.15
N SER A 66 7.77 -4.14 -27.23
CA SER A 66 7.27 -4.82 -28.43
C SER A 66 8.39 -5.56 -29.13
N TYR A 67 8.07 -6.64 -29.83
CA TYR A 67 9.01 -7.27 -30.75
C TYR A 67 8.78 -6.70 -32.15
N SER A 68 9.83 -6.20 -32.79
CA SER A 68 9.76 -5.74 -34.18
C SER A 68 10.14 -6.86 -35.13
N GLY A 69 9.19 -7.30 -35.95
CA GLY A 69 9.48 -8.26 -37.02
C GLY A 69 10.38 -7.67 -38.10
N SER A 70 10.30 -6.35 -38.33
CA SER A 70 11.13 -5.66 -39.33
C SER A 70 12.61 -5.59 -38.93
N TYR A 71 12.88 -5.32 -37.65
CA TYR A 71 14.24 -5.18 -37.13
C TYR A 71 14.76 -6.46 -36.45
N LYS A 72 13.91 -7.49 -36.31
CA LYS A 72 14.16 -8.69 -35.52
C LYS A 72 14.78 -8.36 -34.16
N ALA A 73 14.10 -7.50 -33.40
CA ALA A 73 14.61 -6.98 -32.13
C ALA A 73 13.47 -6.62 -31.20
N TRP A 74 13.68 -6.82 -29.90
CA TRP A 74 12.82 -6.26 -28.87
C TRP A 74 13.09 -4.77 -28.74
N ARG A 75 12.03 -3.99 -28.58
CA ARG A 75 12.09 -2.54 -28.49
C ARG A 75 11.25 -2.07 -27.32
N LEU A 76 11.82 -1.23 -26.47
CA LEU A 76 11.14 -0.48 -25.44
C LEU A 76 11.16 1.00 -25.85
N ALA A 77 10.03 1.47 -26.36
CA ALA A 77 9.90 2.85 -26.84
C ALA A 77 9.35 3.78 -25.75
N ARG A 78 9.91 4.99 -25.67
CA ARG A 78 9.38 6.18 -24.99
C ARG A 78 9.29 6.13 -23.47
N ILE A 79 10.37 5.66 -22.84
CA ILE A 79 10.72 6.09 -21.48
C ILE A 79 11.13 7.57 -21.61
N ASP A 80 10.28 8.55 -21.33
CA ASP A 80 10.68 9.99 -21.36
C ASP A 80 11.34 10.46 -22.66
N GLY A 81 10.89 9.95 -23.82
CA GLY A 81 11.44 10.29 -25.14
C GLY A 81 12.65 9.45 -25.60
N HIS A 82 13.01 8.39 -24.87
CA HIS A 82 14.10 7.47 -25.22
C HIS A 82 13.60 6.27 -26.05
N LEU A 83 14.46 5.65 -26.84
CA LEU A 83 14.19 4.36 -27.50
C LEU A 83 15.29 3.38 -27.09
N ALA A 84 14.91 2.29 -26.46
CA ALA A 84 15.82 1.18 -26.22
C ALA A 84 15.47 0.01 -27.13
N TYR A 85 16.48 -0.69 -27.60
CA TYR A 85 16.32 -1.93 -28.36
C TYR A 85 17.37 -2.95 -27.94
N THR A 86 17.08 -4.21 -28.18
CA THR A 86 18.01 -5.32 -27.98
C THR A 86 18.81 -5.53 -29.25
N ILE A 87 19.92 -6.27 -29.14
CA ILE A 87 20.66 -6.77 -30.31
C ILE A 87 19.69 -7.50 -31.27
N VAL A 88 19.93 -7.37 -32.57
CA VAL A 88 19.11 -7.98 -33.63
C VAL A 88 19.20 -9.50 -33.56
N ASN A 89 18.16 -10.16 -33.06
CA ASN A 89 17.98 -11.60 -33.05
C ASN A 89 16.49 -11.97 -32.89
N ASP A 90 16.13 -13.18 -33.32
CA ASP A 90 14.79 -13.77 -33.11
C ASP A 90 14.66 -14.43 -31.72
N ASP A 91 15.49 -14.01 -30.76
CA ASP A 91 15.53 -14.61 -29.43
C ASP A 91 14.32 -14.18 -28.56
N PRO A 92 13.93 -15.01 -27.57
CA PRO A 92 12.90 -14.64 -26.59
C PRO A 92 13.20 -13.30 -25.90
N LEU A 93 12.19 -12.72 -25.24
CA LEU A 93 12.36 -11.46 -24.50
C LEU A 93 13.56 -11.60 -23.54
N PRO A 94 14.58 -10.73 -23.64
CA PRO A 94 15.79 -10.94 -22.86
C PRO A 94 15.55 -10.70 -21.38
N THR A 95 16.13 -11.57 -20.56
CA THR A 95 16.03 -11.58 -19.09
C THR A 95 17.21 -10.83 -18.43
N GLU A 96 17.25 -10.83 -17.10
CA GLU A 96 18.22 -10.06 -16.30
C GLU A 96 19.67 -10.31 -16.76
N GLY A 97 20.41 -9.22 -16.98
CA GLY A 97 21.82 -9.26 -17.40
C GLY A 97 22.05 -9.07 -18.91
N THR A 98 21.00 -9.10 -19.73
CA THR A 98 21.15 -8.80 -21.16
C THR A 98 21.33 -7.29 -21.38
N PRO A 99 22.40 -6.84 -22.06
CA PRO A 99 22.58 -5.42 -22.36
C PRO A 99 21.53 -4.94 -23.35
N TRP A 100 20.89 -3.82 -23.02
CA TRP A 100 20.02 -3.09 -23.93
C TRP A 100 20.80 -1.94 -24.57
N ASP A 101 20.69 -1.79 -25.89
CA ASP A 101 21.18 -0.61 -26.59
C ASP A 101 20.17 0.51 -26.41
N VAL A 102 20.49 1.46 -25.52
CA VAL A 102 19.58 2.56 -25.17
C VAL A 102 20.01 3.83 -25.88
N TYR A 103 19.24 4.23 -26.89
CA TYR A 103 19.44 5.47 -27.62
C TYR A 103 18.61 6.60 -27.00
N LYS A 104 19.29 7.64 -26.49
CA LYS A 104 18.67 8.95 -26.28
C LYS A 104 19.03 9.87 -27.42
N LYS A 105 18.03 10.54 -27.99
CA LYS A 105 18.30 11.74 -28.79
C LYS A 105 18.75 12.88 -27.87
N GLY A 106 20.05 12.94 -27.55
CA GLY A 106 20.73 14.17 -27.11
C GLY A 106 21.12 14.39 -25.64
N VAL A 107 21.06 13.41 -24.72
CA VAL A 107 21.56 13.57 -23.33
C VAL A 107 22.08 12.24 -22.75
N ALA A 108 23.20 12.25 -22.04
CA ALA A 108 23.70 11.11 -21.26
C ALA A 108 23.46 11.36 -19.76
N PRO A 109 23.28 10.32 -18.92
CA PRO A 109 23.29 8.89 -19.25
C PRO A 109 21.95 8.37 -19.80
N ALA A 110 22.00 7.24 -20.49
CA ALA A 110 20.82 6.53 -20.97
C ALA A 110 20.17 5.71 -19.83
N PRO A 111 18.83 5.53 -19.81
CA PRO A 111 18.17 4.73 -18.78
C PRO A 111 18.59 3.26 -18.83
N THR A 112 18.59 2.59 -17.69
CA THR A 112 18.89 1.15 -17.62
C THR A 112 17.60 0.35 -17.49
N ILE A 113 17.45 -0.68 -18.32
CA ILE A 113 16.28 -1.58 -18.36
C ILE A 113 16.69 -2.92 -17.77
N LYS A 114 15.86 -3.46 -16.89
CA LYS A 114 15.95 -4.87 -16.47
C LYS A 114 14.60 -5.55 -16.66
N VAL A 115 14.65 -6.78 -17.12
CA VAL A 115 13.49 -7.65 -17.29
C VAL A 115 13.67 -8.82 -16.34
N TRP A 116 12.65 -9.07 -15.53
CA TRP A 116 12.62 -10.08 -14.50
C TRP A 116 11.56 -11.11 -14.88
N GLU A 117 11.86 -12.40 -14.70
CA GLU A 117 10.89 -13.48 -14.92
C GLU A 117 9.73 -13.41 -13.91
N GLU A 118 9.99 -12.87 -12.72
CA GLU A 118 8.99 -12.62 -11.67
C GLU A 118 9.13 -11.19 -11.14
N ASP A 119 8.10 -10.65 -10.47
CA ASP A 119 8.19 -9.33 -9.83
C ASP A 119 9.28 -9.37 -8.73
N PRO A 120 10.41 -8.65 -8.91
CA PRO A 120 11.54 -8.70 -7.99
C PRO A 120 11.28 -7.91 -6.71
N ARG A 121 10.17 -7.15 -6.64
CA ARG A 121 9.83 -6.39 -5.44
C ARG A 121 9.41 -7.36 -4.36
N GLU A 122 10.01 -7.20 -3.19
CA GLU A 122 9.58 -7.93 -2.01
C GLU A 122 8.09 -7.70 -1.77
N LYS A 123 7.34 -8.79 -1.59
CA LYS A 123 5.91 -8.68 -1.32
C LYS A 123 5.71 -8.02 0.03
N PRO A 124 4.81 -7.02 0.13
CA PRO A 124 4.60 -6.35 1.39
C PRO A 124 4.04 -7.34 2.42
N ASN A 125 4.63 -7.34 3.61
CA ASN A 125 4.09 -7.99 4.79
C ASN A 125 3.07 -7.05 5.42
N VAL A 126 1.80 -7.46 5.44
CA VAL A 126 0.69 -6.63 5.94
C VAL A 126 0.11 -7.26 7.20
N VAL A 127 -0.10 -6.42 8.21
CA VAL A 127 -0.85 -6.76 9.41
C VAL A 127 -2.00 -5.76 9.56
N PHE A 128 -3.23 -6.25 9.61
CA PHE A 128 -4.40 -5.41 9.88
C PHE A 128 -4.51 -5.08 11.36
N VAL A 129 -4.88 -3.85 11.68
CA VAL A 129 -5.10 -3.41 13.05
C VAL A 129 -6.54 -2.93 13.20
N LEU A 130 -7.35 -3.72 13.90
CA LEU A 130 -8.78 -3.47 14.12
C LEU A 130 -9.14 -3.42 15.60
N GLY A 131 -10.33 -2.90 15.88
CA GLY A 131 -10.82 -2.69 17.23
C GLY A 131 -11.64 -1.41 17.34
N GLY A 132 -12.39 -1.28 18.43
CA GLY A 132 -13.30 -0.17 18.66
C GLY A 132 -12.65 1.22 18.59
N PRO A 133 -13.43 2.29 18.30
CA PRO A 133 -12.95 3.67 18.44
C PRO A 133 -12.46 3.92 19.88
N GLY A 134 -11.22 4.40 20.03
CA GLY A 134 -10.60 4.63 21.34
C GLY A 134 -9.83 3.43 21.94
N ALA A 135 -9.79 2.28 21.25
CA ALA A 135 -9.14 1.07 21.77
C ALA A 135 -7.59 1.13 21.83
N GLY A 136 -6.96 2.23 21.43
CA GLY A 136 -5.49 2.38 21.50
C GLY A 136 -4.69 1.89 20.29
N LYS A 137 -5.37 1.49 19.20
CA LYS A 137 -4.74 1.03 17.94
C LYS A 137 -3.61 1.93 17.45
N GLY A 138 -3.91 3.22 17.22
CA GLY A 138 -2.92 4.17 16.70
C GLY A 138 -1.70 4.32 17.61
N THR A 139 -1.88 4.26 18.93
CA THR A 139 -0.76 4.28 19.89
C THR A 139 0.16 3.07 19.69
N MET A 140 -0.39 1.86 19.52
CA MET A 140 0.40 0.66 19.29
C MET A 140 1.04 0.64 17.90
N CYS A 141 0.36 1.14 16.88
CA CYS A 141 0.95 1.29 15.55
C CYS A 141 2.14 2.27 15.55
N GLU A 142 2.00 3.38 16.29
CA GLU A 142 3.06 4.37 16.41
C GLU A 142 4.26 3.83 17.21
N LEU A 143 4.00 3.04 18.26
CA LEU A 143 5.05 2.31 18.96
C LEU A 143 5.79 1.34 18.03
N ALA A 144 5.06 0.53 17.27
CA ALA A 144 5.66 -0.39 16.30
C ALA A 144 6.47 0.34 15.21
N MET A 145 6.02 1.51 14.78
CA MET A 145 6.79 2.34 13.86
C MET A 145 8.11 2.83 14.49
N ASN A 146 8.04 3.36 15.72
CA ASN A 146 9.20 3.93 16.39
C ASN A 146 10.19 2.88 16.91
N GLN A 147 9.73 1.66 17.18
CA GLN A 147 10.50 0.62 17.87
C GLN A 147 10.85 -0.57 16.99
N LEU A 148 10.07 -0.86 15.95
CA LEU A 148 10.20 -2.08 15.15
C LEU A 148 10.43 -1.80 13.66
N GLY A 149 10.46 -0.53 13.24
CA GLY A 149 10.66 -0.15 11.84
C GLY A 149 9.47 -0.41 10.92
N TRP A 150 8.29 -0.73 11.48
CA TRP A 150 7.07 -0.92 10.69
C TRP A 150 6.53 0.40 10.17
N LYS A 151 5.83 0.39 9.03
CA LYS A 151 5.09 1.58 8.59
C LYS A 151 3.64 1.52 9.02
N HIS A 152 3.18 2.56 9.71
CA HIS A 152 1.77 2.73 10.05
C HIS A 152 1.01 3.43 8.91
N LEU A 153 -0.04 2.78 8.42
CA LEU A 153 -0.99 3.32 7.46
C LEU A 153 -2.40 3.33 8.08
N SER A 154 -2.87 4.49 8.53
CA SER A 154 -4.27 4.61 8.98
C SER A 154 -5.17 4.89 7.79
N ALA A 155 -6.11 3.98 7.51
CA ALA A 155 -7.11 4.18 6.45
C ALA A 155 -7.88 5.49 6.63
N GLY A 156 -8.18 5.85 7.89
CA GLY A 156 -8.83 7.12 8.21
C GLY A 156 -7.97 8.34 7.91
N ASP A 157 -6.65 8.29 8.15
CA ASP A 157 -5.75 9.42 7.84
C ASP A 157 -5.55 9.56 6.34
N LEU A 158 -5.40 8.45 5.60
CA LEU A 158 -5.32 8.46 4.13
C LEU A 158 -6.55 9.11 3.51
N LEU A 159 -7.75 8.75 3.98
CA LEU A 159 -9.00 9.39 3.53
C LEU A 159 -9.07 10.89 3.86
N ARG A 160 -8.62 11.29 5.06
CA ARG A 160 -8.57 12.72 5.45
C ARG A 160 -7.57 13.51 4.61
N ALA A 161 -6.43 12.91 4.26
CA ALA A 161 -5.42 13.52 3.39
C ALA A 161 -5.97 13.72 1.97
N GLU A 162 -6.53 12.66 1.37
CA GLU A 162 -7.17 12.72 0.04
C GLU A 162 -8.29 13.79 -0.03
N ARG A 163 -9.09 13.90 1.04
CA ARG A 163 -10.09 14.97 1.17
C ARG A 163 -9.44 16.35 1.19
N LYS A 164 -8.38 16.54 1.97
CA LYS A 164 -7.71 17.84 2.15
C LYS A 164 -7.01 18.31 0.87
N GLU A 165 -6.47 17.37 0.09
CA GLU A 165 -5.82 17.65 -1.19
C GLU A 165 -6.82 18.07 -2.29
N GLY A 166 -8.13 17.88 -2.07
CA GLY A 166 -9.17 18.30 -3.02
C GLY A 166 -9.28 17.39 -4.25
N GLY A 167 -8.91 16.12 -4.12
CA GLY A 167 -8.99 15.13 -5.19
C GLY A 167 -10.43 14.86 -5.68
N LYS A 168 -10.56 14.07 -6.75
CA LYS A 168 -11.86 13.74 -7.38
C LYS A 168 -12.87 13.10 -6.40
N ASN A 169 -12.36 12.44 -5.35
CA ASN A 169 -13.17 11.76 -4.35
C ASN A 169 -13.47 12.61 -3.11
N ALA A 170 -12.95 13.84 -3.00
CA ALA A 170 -12.98 14.62 -1.76
C ALA A 170 -14.41 14.87 -1.22
N ALA A 171 -15.36 15.22 -2.09
CA ALA A 171 -16.74 15.46 -1.70
C ALA A 171 -17.44 14.19 -1.19
N LEU A 172 -17.22 13.06 -1.87
CA LEU A 172 -17.75 11.75 -1.49
C LEU A 172 -17.17 11.28 -0.15
N ILE A 173 -15.86 11.48 0.05
CA ILE A 173 -15.19 11.14 1.32
C ILE A 173 -15.78 11.96 2.47
N GLU A 174 -16.06 13.25 2.27
CA GLU A 174 -16.64 14.13 3.29
C GLU A 174 -18.03 13.66 3.75
N GLU A 175 -18.90 13.32 2.80
CA GLU A 175 -20.25 12.83 3.07
C GLU A 175 -20.22 11.58 3.97
N TYR A 176 -19.36 10.61 3.64
CA TYR A 176 -19.30 9.34 4.36
C TYR A 176 -18.64 9.48 5.74
N ILE A 177 -17.55 10.26 5.85
CA ILE A 177 -16.85 10.49 7.12
C ILE A 177 -17.76 11.23 8.11
N SER A 178 -18.42 12.30 7.68
CA SER A 178 -19.31 13.10 8.54
C SER A 178 -20.51 12.28 9.04
N ALA A 179 -21.02 11.36 8.23
CA ALA A 179 -22.10 10.44 8.60
C ALA A 179 -21.65 9.24 9.46
N GLY A 180 -20.35 9.04 9.67
CA GLY A 180 -19.79 7.87 10.36
C GLY A 180 -19.95 6.56 9.58
N LYS A 181 -20.13 6.63 8.26
CA LYS A 181 -20.27 5.48 7.36
C LYS A 181 -18.91 5.02 6.81
N ILE A 182 -18.87 3.82 6.24
CA ILE A 182 -17.68 3.27 5.58
C ILE A 182 -17.59 3.81 4.15
N VAL A 183 -16.49 4.49 3.82
CA VAL A 183 -16.21 4.98 2.47
C VAL A 183 -16.11 3.80 1.49
N PRO A 184 -16.55 3.94 0.22
CA PRO A 184 -16.46 2.88 -0.77
C PRO A 184 -15.09 2.18 -0.83
N VAL A 185 -15.12 0.85 -0.94
CA VAL A 185 -13.93 0.01 -0.81
C VAL A 185 -12.86 0.34 -1.85
N THR A 186 -13.26 0.61 -3.09
CA THR A 186 -12.35 0.88 -4.21
C THR A 186 -11.44 2.08 -3.95
N ILE A 187 -11.98 3.12 -3.31
CA ILE A 187 -11.21 4.31 -2.91
C ILE A 187 -10.24 3.94 -1.80
N THR A 188 -10.71 3.28 -0.74
CA THR A 188 -9.90 2.99 0.44
C THR A 188 -8.73 2.05 0.11
N VAL A 189 -8.99 0.96 -0.61
CA VAL A 189 -7.96 -0.03 -1.00
C VAL A 189 -6.97 0.58 -1.99
N GLY A 190 -7.46 1.41 -2.93
CA GLY A 190 -6.59 2.15 -3.85
C GLY A 190 -5.62 3.09 -3.13
N LEU A 191 -6.10 3.82 -2.12
CA LEU A 191 -5.24 4.69 -1.30
C LEU A 191 -4.21 3.91 -0.49
N ILE A 192 -4.60 2.77 0.11
CA ILE A 192 -3.68 1.91 0.86
C ILE A 192 -2.59 1.35 -0.08
N LYS A 193 -2.98 0.81 -1.24
CA LYS A 193 -2.04 0.28 -2.23
C LYS A 193 -1.05 1.35 -2.69
N LYS A 194 -1.55 2.54 -3.07
CA LYS A 194 -0.71 3.67 -3.47
C LYS A 194 0.31 4.02 -2.38
N ALA A 195 -0.15 4.16 -1.13
CA ALA A 195 0.74 4.50 -0.02
C ALA A 195 1.82 3.43 0.22
N MET A 196 1.44 2.14 0.21
CA MET A 196 2.39 1.04 0.37
C MET A 196 3.44 1.04 -0.75
N THR A 197 3.01 1.13 -2.00
CA THR A 197 3.90 1.14 -3.18
C THR A 197 4.91 2.29 -3.10
N THR A 198 4.44 3.51 -2.84
CA THR A 198 5.34 4.68 -2.71
C THR A 198 6.35 4.49 -1.58
N ILE A 199 5.92 3.98 -0.42
CA ILE A 199 6.84 3.78 0.73
C ILE A 199 7.88 2.70 0.42
N MET A 200 7.48 1.59 -0.20
CA MET A 200 8.41 0.54 -0.62
C MET A 200 9.46 1.08 -1.57
N GLU A 201 9.04 1.87 -2.56
CA GLU A 201 9.93 2.46 -3.58
C GLU A 201 10.90 3.50 -2.97
N GLU A 202 10.41 4.35 -2.07
CA GLU A 202 11.22 5.44 -1.49
C GLU A 202 12.15 4.98 -0.35
N THR A 203 11.76 3.95 0.40
CA THR A 203 12.42 3.60 1.67
C THR A 203 12.86 2.15 1.78
N GLY A 204 12.40 1.27 0.91
CA GLY A 204 12.61 -0.18 1.02
C GLY A 204 11.83 -0.85 2.16
N ILE A 205 10.97 -0.13 2.89
CA ILE A 205 10.17 -0.72 3.97
C ILE A 205 9.06 -1.60 3.37
N VAL A 206 9.02 -2.86 3.82
CA VAL A 206 8.04 -3.87 3.35
C VAL A 206 7.04 -4.31 4.42
N ASN A 207 7.22 -3.88 5.67
CA ASN A 207 6.36 -4.23 6.81
C ASN A 207 5.32 -3.13 7.09
N PHE A 208 4.03 -3.44 6.96
CA PHE A 208 2.94 -2.46 7.04
C PHE A 208 1.88 -2.83 8.10
N LEU A 209 1.56 -1.86 8.95
CA LEU A 209 0.39 -1.89 9.84
C LEU A 209 -0.73 -1.08 9.23
N VAL A 210 -1.75 -1.76 8.72
CA VAL A 210 -2.92 -1.13 8.11
C VAL A 210 -4.00 -0.98 9.19
N ASP A 211 -4.13 0.23 9.74
CA ASP A 211 -5.02 0.57 10.86
C ASP A 211 -6.40 1.00 10.37
N GLY A 212 -7.42 0.34 10.93
CA GLY A 212 -8.82 0.65 10.69
C GLY A 212 -9.33 0.14 9.35
N PHE A 213 -8.73 -0.92 8.80
CA PHE A 213 -9.19 -1.67 7.62
C PHE A 213 -8.80 -3.16 7.79
N PRO A 214 -9.59 -4.13 7.29
CA PRO A 214 -10.93 -3.99 6.68
C PRO A 214 -12.02 -3.74 7.73
N ARG A 215 -13.05 -2.94 7.43
CA ARG A 215 -14.17 -2.66 8.36
C ARG A 215 -15.47 -3.41 8.06
N SER A 216 -15.50 -4.15 6.96
CA SER A 216 -16.66 -4.92 6.50
C SER A 216 -16.21 -6.08 5.62
N LEU A 217 -17.14 -7.00 5.31
CA LEU A 217 -16.92 -8.06 4.33
C LEU A 217 -16.62 -7.49 2.94
N GLU A 218 -17.30 -6.40 2.56
CA GLU A 218 -17.05 -5.70 1.28
C GLU A 218 -15.64 -5.12 1.20
N ASN A 219 -15.12 -4.56 2.31
CA ASN A 219 -13.72 -4.13 2.39
C ASN A 219 -12.75 -5.30 2.12
N TRP A 220 -13.06 -6.47 2.69
CA TRP A 220 -12.24 -7.66 2.47
C TRP A 220 -12.32 -8.15 1.02
N SER A 221 -13.50 -8.19 0.41
CA SER A 221 -13.64 -8.55 -1.01
C SER A 221 -12.84 -7.61 -1.91
N GLY A 222 -12.94 -6.29 -1.72
CA GLY A 222 -12.17 -5.34 -2.53
C GLY A 222 -10.65 -5.41 -2.27
N TRP A 223 -10.22 -5.82 -1.07
CA TRP A 223 -8.81 -6.15 -0.82
C TRP A 223 -8.37 -7.33 -1.69
N GLN A 224 -9.15 -8.41 -1.73
CA GLN A 224 -8.86 -9.59 -2.55
C GLN A 224 -8.86 -9.27 -4.05
N GLU A 225 -9.74 -8.38 -4.52
CA GLU A 225 -9.72 -7.93 -5.92
C GLU A 225 -8.43 -7.19 -6.29
N VAL A 226 -7.90 -6.35 -5.38
CA VAL A 226 -6.75 -5.49 -5.67
C VAL A 226 -5.40 -6.19 -5.44
N PHE A 227 -5.33 -7.07 -4.43
CA PHE A 227 -4.11 -7.78 -4.03
C PHE A 227 -4.08 -9.25 -4.48
N GLY A 228 -5.17 -9.76 -5.07
CA GLY A 228 -5.31 -11.12 -5.56
C GLY A 228 -6.08 -12.03 -4.59
N ALA A 229 -7.01 -12.82 -5.12
CA ALA A 229 -7.82 -13.74 -4.32
C ALA A 229 -7.00 -14.84 -3.65
N ASP A 230 -5.88 -15.24 -4.28
CA ASP A 230 -4.95 -16.23 -3.77
C ASP A 230 -3.87 -15.65 -2.83
N ALA A 231 -3.93 -14.34 -2.54
CA ALA A 231 -3.02 -13.72 -1.59
C ALA A 231 -3.25 -14.30 -0.20
N ALA A 232 -2.15 -14.54 0.53
CA ALA A 232 -2.23 -15.03 1.89
C ALA A 232 -3.03 -14.03 2.75
N MET A 233 -4.00 -14.56 3.51
CA MET A 233 -4.81 -13.75 4.42
C MET A 233 -3.90 -13.09 5.48
N PRO A 234 -3.87 -11.75 5.57
CA PRO A 234 -3.06 -11.02 6.54
C PRO A 234 -3.44 -11.38 7.98
N THR A 235 -2.48 -11.29 8.89
CA THR A 235 -2.76 -11.37 10.32
C THR A 235 -3.50 -10.11 10.78
N MET A 236 -4.44 -10.25 11.71
CA MET A 236 -5.19 -9.15 12.30
C MET A 236 -4.87 -9.03 13.79
N LEU A 237 -4.35 -7.88 14.21
CA LEU A 237 -4.30 -7.47 15.60
C LEU A 237 -5.65 -6.86 15.97
N PHE A 238 -6.42 -7.55 16.81
CA PHE A 238 -7.76 -7.16 17.18
C PHE A 238 -7.82 -6.63 18.61
N PHE A 239 -8.00 -5.32 18.75
CA PHE A 239 -8.05 -4.62 20.03
C PHE A 239 -9.47 -4.63 20.60
N GLU A 240 -9.70 -5.46 21.60
CA GLU A 240 -10.94 -5.51 22.35
C GLU A 240 -10.86 -4.62 23.60
N CYS A 241 -11.90 -3.81 23.81
CA CYS A 241 -12.01 -2.91 24.96
C CYS A 241 -13.48 -2.76 25.36
N PRO A 242 -13.82 -2.86 26.66
CA PRO A 242 -15.15 -2.53 27.14
C PRO A 242 -15.55 -1.09 26.82
N LEU A 243 -16.82 -0.89 26.40
CA LEU A 243 -17.35 0.43 26.05
C LEU A 243 -17.15 1.50 27.14
N PRO A 244 -17.33 1.22 28.45
CA PRO A 244 -17.10 2.24 29.48
C PRO A 244 -15.66 2.79 29.47
N ILE A 245 -14.66 1.94 29.21
CA ILE A 245 -13.25 2.35 29.12
C ILE A 245 -13.02 3.17 27.84
N LEU A 246 -13.68 2.81 26.73
CA LEU A 246 -13.61 3.57 25.49
C LEU A 246 -14.21 4.98 25.66
N GLU A 247 -15.33 5.12 26.37
CA GLU A 247 -15.95 6.41 26.68
C GLU A 247 -14.98 7.31 27.46
N GLU A 248 -14.35 6.78 28.51
CA GLU A 248 -13.35 7.51 29.29
C GLU A 248 -12.15 7.98 28.42
N ARG A 249 -11.61 7.08 27.58
CA ARG A 249 -10.48 7.37 26.71
C ARG A 249 -10.78 8.46 25.67
N ILE A 250 -11.96 8.42 25.07
CA ILE A 250 -12.37 9.43 24.08
C ILE A 250 -12.54 10.80 24.74
N MET A 251 -13.14 10.85 25.94
CA MET A 251 -13.26 12.10 26.69
C MET A 251 -11.90 12.68 27.09
N GLY A 252 -10.93 11.82 27.40
CA GLY A 252 -9.54 12.25 27.61
C GLY A 252 -8.90 12.82 26.33
N ARG A 253 -9.10 12.15 25.19
CA ARG A 253 -8.54 12.56 23.89
C ARG A 253 -9.15 13.84 23.32
N ALA A 254 -10.45 14.03 23.50
CA ALA A 254 -11.19 15.20 23.02
C ALA A 254 -10.59 16.53 23.48
N LYS A 255 -9.94 16.53 24.65
CA LYS A 255 -9.24 17.70 25.22
C LYS A 255 -8.07 18.21 24.37
N TYR A 256 -7.51 17.37 23.50
CA TYR A 256 -6.26 17.67 22.79
C TYR A 256 -6.28 17.37 21.29
N SER A 257 -7.22 16.58 20.78
CA SER A 257 -7.16 16.09 19.40
C SER A 257 -7.63 17.10 18.34
N GLY A 258 -8.49 18.05 18.72
CA GLY A 258 -9.13 18.99 17.78
C GLY A 258 -10.05 18.30 16.76
N ARG A 259 -10.40 17.03 16.97
CA ARG A 259 -11.26 16.25 16.06
C ARG A 259 -12.73 16.53 16.37
N SER A 260 -13.52 16.87 15.36
CA SER A 260 -14.95 17.13 15.52
C SER A 260 -15.75 15.89 15.96
N ASP A 261 -15.24 14.68 15.72
CA ASP A 261 -15.88 13.40 16.04
C ASP A 261 -15.48 12.81 17.42
N ASP A 262 -14.67 13.52 18.21
CA ASP A 262 -14.26 13.08 19.55
C ASP A 262 -15.27 13.52 20.63
N ASN A 263 -16.46 12.93 20.60
CA ASN A 263 -17.50 13.10 21.62
C ASN A 263 -18.26 11.78 21.87
N VAL A 264 -18.99 11.68 22.99
CA VAL A 264 -19.69 10.43 23.41
C VAL A 264 -20.75 10.00 22.40
N GLU A 265 -21.47 10.94 21.80
CA GLU A 265 -22.52 10.62 20.84
C GLU A 265 -21.94 9.99 19.56
N SER A 266 -20.93 10.62 18.98
CA SER A 266 -20.18 10.11 17.84
C SER A 266 -19.50 8.78 18.17
N LEU A 267 -18.96 8.62 19.38
CA LEU A 267 -18.39 7.36 19.86
C LEU A 267 -19.44 6.24 19.84
N ARG A 268 -20.62 6.45 20.43
CA ARG A 268 -21.67 5.43 20.48
C ARG A 268 -22.17 5.03 19.10
N LYS A 269 -22.37 6.01 18.20
CA LYS A 269 -22.71 5.77 16.79
C LYS A 269 -21.66 4.88 16.11
N ARG A 270 -20.38 5.23 16.24
CA ARG A 270 -19.26 4.47 15.65
C ARG A 270 -19.07 3.10 16.30
N PHE A 271 -19.34 2.97 17.59
CA PHE A 271 -19.27 1.69 18.29
C PHE A 271 -20.39 0.75 17.82
N LYS A 272 -21.58 1.28 17.57
CA LYS A 272 -22.68 0.53 16.95
C LYS A 272 -22.29 0.05 15.54
N THR A 273 -21.84 0.95 14.66
CA THR A 273 -21.35 0.56 13.32
C THR A 273 -20.23 -0.49 13.39
N TYR A 274 -19.30 -0.34 14.34
CA TYR A 274 -18.25 -1.33 14.57
C TYR A 274 -18.82 -2.71 14.97
N LYS A 275 -19.83 -2.77 15.84
CA LYS A 275 -20.49 -4.02 16.21
C LYS A 275 -21.27 -4.64 15.05
N ASP A 276 -22.00 -3.82 14.30
CA ASP A 276 -22.90 -4.29 13.25
C ASP A 276 -22.16 -4.68 11.97
N GLU A 277 -21.14 -3.91 11.57
CA GLU A 277 -20.47 -4.04 10.27
C GLU A 277 -19.05 -4.64 10.37
N THR A 278 -18.30 -4.33 11.44
CA THR A 278 -16.91 -4.77 11.58
C THR A 278 -16.76 -6.11 12.29
N MET A 279 -17.58 -6.43 13.30
CA MET A 279 -17.48 -7.74 13.96
C MET A 279 -17.68 -8.94 13.01
N PRO A 280 -18.60 -8.92 12.02
CA PRO A 280 -18.73 -10.02 11.09
C PRO A 280 -17.42 -10.36 10.34
N ILE A 281 -16.64 -9.36 9.91
CA ILE A 281 -15.35 -9.62 9.26
C ILE A 281 -14.30 -10.11 10.26
N VAL A 282 -14.31 -9.62 11.50
CA VAL A 282 -13.43 -10.14 12.57
C VAL A 282 -13.68 -11.63 12.80
N GLU A 283 -14.95 -12.06 12.87
CA GLU A 283 -15.30 -13.47 13.04
C GLU A 283 -14.82 -14.36 11.88
N VAL A 284 -14.81 -13.84 10.65
CA VAL A 284 -14.23 -14.54 9.50
C VAL A 284 -12.73 -14.75 9.70
N PHE A 285 -11.99 -13.72 10.10
CA PHE A 285 -10.55 -13.84 10.40
C PHE A 285 -10.29 -14.77 11.59
N LYS A 286 -11.15 -14.76 12.63
CA LYS A 286 -11.04 -15.65 13.79
C LYS A 286 -11.18 -17.12 13.38
N LYS A 287 -12.20 -17.44 12.58
CA LYS A 287 -12.41 -18.80 12.06
C LYS A 287 -11.25 -19.27 11.17
N ALA A 288 -10.57 -18.36 10.49
CA ALA A 288 -9.38 -18.63 9.71
C ALA A 288 -8.09 -18.76 10.54
N GLY A 289 -8.13 -18.56 11.87
CA GLY A 289 -6.95 -18.58 12.73
C GLY A 289 -5.99 -17.41 12.48
N LYS A 290 -6.51 -16.29 11.93
CA LYS A 290 -5.72 -15.12 11.52
C LYS A 290 -5.86 -13.92 12.47
N VAL A 291 -6.41 -14.12 13.66
CA VAL A 291 -6.60 -13.05 14.65
C VAL A 291 -5.70 -13.26 15.86
N VAL A 292 -5.05 -12.18 16.28
CA VAL A 292 -4.48 -12.01 17.61
C VAL A 292 -5.44 -11.15 18.42
N ASP A 293 -6.13 -11.74 19.38
CA ASP A 293 -6.98 -11.00 20.31
C ASP A 293 -6.12 -10.25 21.34
N ILE A 294 -6.30 -8.93 21.41
CA ILE A 294 -5.56 -8.05 22.30
C ILE A 294 -6.56 -7.39 23.26
N ASN A 295 -6.46 -7.75 24.54
CA ASN A 295 -7.21 -7.08 25.59
C ASN A 295 -6.62 -5.69 25.88
N SER A 296 -7.14 -4.69 25.17
CA SER A 296 -6.66 -3.31 25.25
C SER A 296 -7.15 -2.55 26.50
N SER A 297 -7.87 -3.20 27.42
CA SER A 297 -8.20 -2.65 28.75
C SER A 297 -7.04 -2.71 29.74
N LYS A 298 -6.02 -3.54 29.44
CA LYS A 298 -4.80 -3.69 30.23
C LYS A 298 -3.91 -2.43 30.17
N PRO A 299 -2.94 -2.30 31.09
CA PRO A 299 -1.89 -1.29 31.02
C PRO A 299 -1.20 -1.26 29.65
N ARG A 300 -0.75 -0.07 29.22
CA ARG A 300 -0.20 0.12 27.86
C ARG A 300 1.05 -0.72 27.62
N GLU A 301 1.88 -0.92 28.64
CA GLU A 301 3.07 -1.76 28.61
C GLU A 301 2.71 -3.22 28.31
N GLU A 302 1.77 -3.81 29.05
CA GLU A 302 1.31 -5.19 28.79
C GLU A 302 0.74 -5.37 27.37
N VAL A 303 -0.03 -4.37 26.91
CA VAL A 303 -0.57 -4.39 25.54
C VAL A 303 0.55 -4.28 24.51
N TRP A 304 1.55 -3.43 24.77
CA TRP A 304 2.69 -3.25 23.89
C TRP A 304 3.58 -4.48 23.84
N ASP A 305 3.84 -5.14 24.96
CA ASP A 305 4.65 -6.36 25.02
C ASP A 305 4.04 -7.47 24.16
N LEU A 306 2.71 -7.64 24.22
CA LEU A 306 1.99 -8.58 23.36
C LEU A 306 2.09 -8.18 21.88
N VAL A 307 1.90 -6.91 21.55
CA VAL A 307 2.04 -6.43 20.15
C VAL A 307 3.46 -6.66 19.65
N LYS A 308 4.47 -6.32 20.45
CA LYS A 308 5.88 -6.51 20.13
C LYS A 308 6.21 -7.98 19.91
N GLU A 309 5.77 -8.87 20.80
CA GLU A 309 5.94 -10.32 20.67
C GLU A 309 5.37 -10.84 19.34
N LYS A 310 4.17 -10.38 18.97
CA LYS A 310 3.51 -10.85 17.74
C LYS A 310 4.10 -10.27 16.46
N LEU A 311 4.70 -9.08 16.49
CA LEU A 311 5.36 -8.49 15.34
C LEU A 311 6.85 -8.87 15.23
N ALA A 312 7.46 -9.36 16.31
CA ALA A 312 8.87 -9.73 16.37
C ALA A 312 9.35 -10.66 15.23
N PRO A 313 8.59 -11.69 14.80
CA PRO A 313 9.05 -12.60 13.74
C PRO A 313 9.38 -11.95 12.40
N TRP A 314 8.86 -10.74 12.15
CA TRP A 314 9.08 -9.99 10.91
C TRP A 314 9.82 -8.66 11.13
N SER A 315 10.26 -8.41 12.36
CA SER A 315 10.98 -7.18 12.73
C SER A 315 12.48 -7.43 12.78
N ASP A 316 13.27 -6.40 12.52
CA ASP A 316 14.72 -6.48 12.68
C ASP A 316 15.08 -6.74 14.16
N HIS A 317 15.91 -7.75 14.41
CA HIS A 317 16.33 -8.15 15.75
C HIS A 317 17.07 -7.02 16.49
N SER A 318 17.83 -6.19 15.77
CA SER A 318 18.53 -5.05 16.36
C SER A 318 17.55 -4.00 16.92
N LEU A 319 16.39 -3.85 16.27
CA LEU A 319 15.33 -2.95 16.71
C LEU A 319 14.56 -3.53 17.91
N LEU A 320 14.40 -4.85 17.99
CA LEU A 320 13.75 -5.51 19.13
C LEU A 320 14.49 -5.31 20.45
N GLU A 321 15.81 -5.20 20.41
CA GLU A 321 16.65 -4.98 21.60
C GLU A 321 16.91 -3.50 21.90
N SER A 322 16.48 -2.60 21.01
CA SER A 322 16.70 -1.17 21.18
C SER A 322 15.93 -0.63 22.39
N PRO A 323 16.52 0.30 23.16
CA PRO A 323 15.80 0.97 24.24
C PRO A 323 14.63 1.80 23.71
N LEU A 324 13.62 2.01 24.54
CA LEU A 324 12.48 2.86 24.19
C LEU A 324 12.97 4.27 23.82
N THR A 325 12.46 4.81 22.72
CA THR A 325 12.66 6.22 22.39
C THR A 325 11.84 7.09 23.35
N GLU A 326 12.22 8.35 23.56
CA GLU A 326 11.45 9.29 24.39
C GLU A 326 9.98 9.37 23.96
N ARG A 327 9.73 9.33 22.65
CA ARG A 327 8.38 9.29 22.10
C ARG A 327 7.63 8.02 22.51
N SER A 328 8.28 6.86 22.46
CA SER A 328 7.69 5.59 22.91
C SER A 328 7.44 5.56 24.42
N GLU A 329 8.33 6.12 25.24
CA GLU A 329 8.09 6.30 26.69
C GLU A 329 6.83 7.15 26.96
N CYS A 330 6.63 8.22 26.18
CA CYS A 330 5.45 9.08 26.30
C CYS A 330 4.15 8.37 25.86
N LEU A 331 4.22 7.56 24.80
CA LEU A 331 3.09 6.75 24.32
C LEU A 331 2.69 5.70 25.37
N LEU A 332 3.67 5.07 26.03
CA LEU A 332 3.44 4.12 27.11
C LEU A 332 2.99 4.78 28.42
N GLY A 333 3.19 6.09 28.58
CA GLY A 333 2.86 6.81 29.81
C GLY A 333 3.93 6.71 30.89
N LEU A 334 5.11 6.19 30.54
CA LEU A 334 6.30 6.14 31.39
C LEU A 334 6.94 7.52 31.57
N ARG A 335 6.69 8.42 30.62
CA ARG A 335 7.20 9.78 30.61
C ARG A 335 6.09 10.79 30.26
N PRO A 336 6.04 11.97 30.88
CA PRO A 336 5.11 13.02 30.46
C PRO A 336 5.50 13.57 29.09
N TRP A 337 4.51 13.97 28.29
CA TRP A 337 4.76 14.65 27.02
C TRP A 337 5.54 15.96 27.26
N PRO A 338 6.51 16.30 26.39
CA PRO A 338 7.19 17.58 26.47
C PRO A 338 6.15 18.70 26.48
N LYS A 339 6.23 19.62 27.46
CA LYS A 339 5.39 20.82 27.44
C LYS A 339 5.69 21.55 26.13
N LYS A 340 4.67 21.83 25.31
CA LYS A 340 4.83 22.71 24.13
C LYS A 340 5.52 23.98 24.63
N GLY A 341 6.78 24.19 24.24
CA GLY A 341 7.48 25.44 24.51
C GLY A 341 6.60 26.58 23.99
N LYS A 342 6.49 27.66 24.77
CA LYS A 342 6.10 28.94 24.19
C LYS A 342 7.02 29.13 22.98
N LYS A 343 6.45 29.27 21.78
CA LYS A 343 7.22 29.82 20.66
C LYS A 343 7.79 31.13 21.17
N GLU A 344 9.11 31.18 21.34
CA GLU A 344 9.83 32.46 21.43
C GLU A 344 9.76 33.17 20.08
#